data_AF-F0SGG1-F1
#
_entry.id   AF-F0SGG1-F1
#
_cell.length_a   1.000
_cell.length_b   1.000
_cell.length_c   1.000
_cell.angle_alpha   90.00
_cell.angle_beta   90.00
_cell.angle_gamma   90.00
#
_symmetry.space_group_name_H-M   'P 1'
#
loop_
_entity.id
_entity.type
_entity.pdbx_description
1 polymer ?
#
loop_
_entity_poly.entity_id
_entity_poly.type
_entity_poly.pdbx_seq_one_letter_code
_entity_poly.pdbx_strand_id
1 'polypeptide(L)'
;MRLLCLCLLLSSAVSSVHAEDIKVLTWNVESNRDNRTTNNPAVIARKLKLLQSTSGPYDLIGLTEVAASSAGTYTDAFAADGLEYRAFLSASGNTDRMLILVRDDRFTIEGNRAEELQNDGGSILFPGGSARQPFVVTVTDSKNDDLTFRFMVNHLNRGNSNSRQQQAKGLREWARRQTLPVVAVGDYNFDFDFRNLTGNPSMSMFMRLDPAERGLFVWNWIIPNATFTVDGATDVTRKIKLDVTFTDSNWYDPQRDGFDDFRDSLLDFIFVAGPARNWAARSNVIQLPGDFPDNDHTSDHRPVDATFAPSQTGPNIGGPHVISPGQMP
;
A
#
# COMPACT_ATOMS: atom_id res chain seq x y z
N MET A 1 -54.22 27.68 41.08
CA MET A 1 -53.13 28.08 40.16
C MET A 1 -51.98 27.09 40.32
N ARG A 2 -51.79 26.17 39.37
CA ARG A 2 -50.67 25.23 39.35
C ARG A 2 -49.53 25.85 38.54
N LEU A 3 -48.37 26.04 39.16
CA LEU A 3 -47.12 26.43 38.52
C LEU A 3 -46.67 25.29 37.59
N LEU A 4 -46.55 25.57 36.30
CA LEU A 4 -45.94 24.67 35.32
C LEU A 4 -44.43 25.00 35.29
N CYS A 5 -43.60 24.13 35.85
CA CYS A 5 -42.15 24.16 35.65
C CYS A 5 -41.85 23.67 34.23
N LEU A 6 -41.45 24.58 33.36
CA LEU A 6 -40.95 24.28 32.02
C LEU A 6 -39.46 23.94 32.12
N CYS A 7 -39.13 22.64 32.21
CA CYS A 7 -37.76 22.17 32.04
C CYS A 7 -37.40 22.24 30.54
N LEU A 8 -36.61 23.25 30.16
CA LEU A 8 -35.93 23.28 28.87
C LEU A 8 -34.83 22.21 28.86
N LEU A 9 -35.11 21.08 28.23
CA LEU A 9 -34.09 20.11 27.81
C LEU A 9 -33.34 20.71 26.62
N LEU A 10 -32.17 21.29 26.88
CA LEU A 10 -31.17 21.56 25.85
C LEU A 10 -30.60 20.21 25.38
N SER A 11 -31.24 19.62 24.37
CA SER A 11 -30.65 18.55 23.58
C SER A 11 -29.55 19.15 22.72
N SER A 12 -28.34 19.24 23.27
CA SER A 12 -27.13 19.43 22.49
C SER A 12 -26.99 18.25 21.53
N ALA A 13 -27.33 18.48 20.27
CA ALA A 13 -27.00 17.58 19.18
C ALA A 13 -25.47 17.52 19.09
N VAL A 14 -24.87 16.53 19.74
CA VAL A 14 -23.49 16.16 19.48
C VAL A 14 -23.51 15.55 18.09
N SER A 15 -23.12 16.31 17.08
CA SER A 15 -22.79 15.75 15.78
C SER A 15 -21.67 14.74 16.03
N SER A 16 -22.01 13.45 15.99
CA SER A 16 -21.00 12.40 15.89
C SER A 16 -20.29 12.62 14.57
N VAL A 17 -19.13 13.27 14.62
CA VAL A 17 -18.20 13.29 13.49
C VAL A 17 -17.80 11.83 13.31
N HIS A 18 -18.36 11.19 12.28
CA HIS A 18 -17.97 9.83 11.95
C HIS A 18 -16.52 9.88 11.47
N ALA A 19 -15.67 9.11 12.15
CA ALA A 19 -14.31 8.81 11.70
C ALA A 19 -14.31 8.41 10.21
N GLU A 20 -13.52 9.10 9.39
CA GLU A 20 -13.46 8.87 7.95
C GLU A 20 -12.45 7.77 7.61
N ASP A 21 -12.76 6.91 6.64
CA ASP A 21 -11.82 5.93 6.10
C ASP A 21 -10.53 6.61 5.59
N ILE A 22 -9.37 5.95 5.76
CA ILE A 22 -8.08 6.37 5.18
C ILE A 22 -7.82 5.51 3.95
N LYS A 23 -7.67 6.13 2.78
CA LYS A 23 -7.37 5.44 1.51
C LYS A 23 -5.92 5.65 1.09
N VAL A 24 -5.18 4.58 0.90
CA VAL A 24 -3.77 4.64 0.48
C VAL A 24 -3.56 3.99 -0.87
N LEU A 25 -2.57 4.47 -1.62
CA LEU A 25 -2.14 3.91 -2.90
C LEU A 25 -0.64 3.64 -2.89
N THR A 26 -0.21 2.54 -3.52
CA THR A 26 1.17 2.32 -3.88
C THR A 26 1.34 1.88 -5.32
N TRP A 27 2.43 2.29 -5.97
CA TRP A 27 2.77 1.85 -7.31
C TRP A 27 4.26 2.02 -7.61
N ASN A 28 4.93 0.95 -8.04
CA ASN A 28 6.22 1.07 -8.74
C ASN A 28 5.98 1.63 -10.14
N VAL A 29 6.55 2.78 -10.46
CA VAL A 29 6.31 3.44 -11.76
C VAL A 29 7.44 3.25 -12.77
N GLU A 30 8.55 2.58 -12.42
CA GLU A 30 9.67 2.22 -13.32
C GLU A 30 10.31 3.40 -14.08
N SER A 31 11.00 4.31 -13.37
CA SER A 31 11.43 5.56 -13.99
C SER A 31 12.59 5.52 -14.97
N ASN A 32 13.45 4.49 -14.97
CA ASN A 32 14.43 4.17 -16.01
C ASN A 32 15.25 2.92 -15.61
N ARG A 33 15.07 1.77 -16.28
CA ARG A 33 16.08 0.68 -16.23
C ARG A 33 17.15 0.89 -17.29
N ASP A 34 18.43 0.90 -16.88
CA ASP A 34 19.58 0.57 -17.73
C ASP A 34 19.54 1.08 -19.19
N ASN A 35 19.35 2.39 -19.39
CA ASN A 35 19.26 3.04 -20.73
C ASN A 35 18.11 2.57 -21.63
N ARG A 36 17.07 1.95 -21.07
CA ARG A 36 15.77 1.73 -21.72
C ARG A 36 14.80 2.78 -21.18
N THR A 37 14.05 3.44 -22.06
CA THR A 37 12.87 4.22 -21.65
C THR A 37 11.85 3.23 -21.10
N THR A 38 11.76 3.08 -19.78
CA THR A 38 10.87 2.09 -19.15
C THR A 38 9.48 2.63 -18.89
N ASN A 39 9.29 3.95 -18.88
CA ASN A 39 7.97 4.55 -18.83
C ASN A 39 7.90 5.89 -19.58
N ASN A 40 6.68 6.40 -19.74
CA ASN A 40 6.44 7.79 -20.14
C ASN A 40 5.77 8.55 -18.97
N PRO A 41 6.45 9.52 -18.34
CA PRO A 41 5.90 10.25 -17.19
C PRO A 41 4.55 10.91 -17.44
N ALA A 42 4.29 11.41 -18.66
CA ALA A 42 2.99 12.00 -18.99
C ALA A 42 1.88 10.95 -19.08
N VAL A 43 2.20 9.71 -19.49
CA VAL A 43 1.24 8.59 -19.49
C VAL A 43 0.97 8.14 -18.05
N ILE A 44 2.01 7.97 -17.24
CA ILE A 44 1.88 7.62 -15.81
C ILE A 44 1.02 8.68 -15.11
N ALA A 45 1.29 9.97 -15.29
CA ALA A 45 0.50 11.05 -14.71
C ALA A 45 -0.99 11.02 -15.11
N ARG A 46 -1.30 10.73 -16.38
CA ARG A 46 -2.70 10.54 -16.81
C ARG A 46 -3.36 9.35 -16.11
N LYS A 47 -2.63 8.24 -15.92
CA LYS A 47 -3.11 7.08 -15.19
C LYS A 47 -3.32 7.39 -13.69
N LEU A 48 -2.40 8.10 -13.04
CA LEU A 48 -2.55 8.55 -11.65
C LEU A 48 -3.79 9.43 -11.49
N LYS A 49 -4.02 10.38 -12.40
CA LYS A 49 -5.24 11.20 -12.40
C LYS A 49 -6.50 10.36 -12.60
N LEU A 50 -6.47 9.39 -13.51
CA LEU A 50 -7.60 8.47 -13.70
C LEU A 50 -7.89 7.69 -12.40
N LEU A 51 -6.88 7.10 -11.76
CA LEU A 51 -7.01 6.40 -10.48
C LEU A 51 -7.62 7.30 -9.40
N GLN A 52 -7.13 8.54 -9.28
CA GLN A 52 -7.67 9.52 -8.34
C GLN A 52 -9.17 9.78 -8.59
N SER A 53 -9.59 9.88 -9.86
CA SER A 53 -10.99 10.15 -10.23
C SER A 53 -11.93 8.94 -10.14
N THR A 54 -11.45 7.72 -10.38
CA THR A 54 -12.29 6.51 -10.44
C THR A 54 -12.31 5.74 -9.13
N SER A 55 -11.20 5.77 -8.41
CA SER A 55 -10.97 4.99 -7.21
C SER A 55 -10.66 5.87 -6.00
N GLY A 56 -10.23 7.11 -6.20
CA GLY A 56 -9.93 8.03 -5.11
C GLY A 56 -11.18 8.69 -4.47
N PRO A 57 -10.96 9.76 -3.68
CA PRO A 57 -9.67 10.41 -3.45
C PRO A 57 -8.72 9.57 -2.59
N TYR A 58 -7.44 9.54 -2.94
CA TYR A 58 -6.40 8.91 -2.11
C TYR A 58 -5.85 9.90 -1.07
N ASP A 59 -5.61 9.43 0.16
CA ASP A 59 -5.12 10.25 1.27
C ASP A 59 -3.59 10.27 1.36
N LEU A 60 -3.00 9.10 1.12
CA LEU A 60 -1.57 8.87 1.20
C LEU A 60 -1.14 8.04 -0.01
N ILE A 61 -0.10 8.48 -0.71
CA ILE A 61 0.40 7.80 -1.90
C ILE A 61 1.88 7.53 -1.74
N GLY A 62 2.29 6.29 -2.02
CA GLY A 62 3.67 5.86 -2.07
C GLY A 62 4.06 5.39 -3.47
N LEU A 63 4.95 6.10 -4.15
CA LEU A 63 5.47 5.66 -5.44
C LEU A 63 6.92 5.22 -5.30
N THR A 64 7.30 4.16 -6.00
CA THR A 64 8.69 3.68 -6.09
C THR A 64 9.19 3.78 -7.52
N GLU A 65 10.52 3.83 -7.68
CA GLU A 65 11.19 4.08 -8.96
C GLU A 65 10.68 5.33 -9.66
N VAL A 66 10.72 6.46 -8.95
CA VAL A 66 10.38 7.77 -9.48
C VAL A 66 11.64 8.50 -9.92
N ALA A 67 11.68 9.00 -11.15
CA ALA A 67 12.74 9.89 -11.60
C ALA A 67 12.52 11.24 -10.93
N ALA A 68 13.57 11.84 -10.39
CA ALA A 68 13.46 13.11 -9.67
C ALA A 68 12.77 14.21 -10.52
N SER A 69 13.02 14.22 -11.84
CA SER A 69 12.37 15.15 -12.78
C SER A 69 10.87 14.93 -12.97
N SER A 70 10.37 13.72 -12.70
CA SER A 70 8.96 13.33 -12.88
C SER A 70 8.12 13.55 -11.62
N ALA A 71 8.74 13.72 -10.45
CA ALA A 71 8.04 13.82 -9.16
C ALA A 71 7.00 14.94 -9.12
N GLY A 72 7.32 16.13 -9.66
CA GLY A 72 6.36 17.23 -9.76
C GLY A 72 5.16 16.88 -10.64
N THR A 73 5.41 16.26 -11.80
CA THR A 73 4.33 15.83 -12.73
C THR A 73 3.38 14.84 -12.07
N TYR A 74 3.89 13.92 -11.25
CA TYR A 74 3.06 12.95 -10.52
C TYR A 74 2.30 13.60 -9.37
N THR A 75 2.90 14.58 -8.69
CA THR A 75 2.22 15.36 -7.65
C THR A 75 1.04 16.13 -8.23
N ASP A 76 1.25 16.82 -9.37
CA ASP A 76 0.21 17.59 -10.07
C ASP A 76 -0.96 16.70 -10.54
N ALA A 77 -0.69 15.43 -10.87
CA ALA A 77 -1.72 14.49 -11.28
C ALA A 77 -2.71 14.16 -10.15
N PHE A 78 -2.25 14.09 -8.90
CA PHE A 78 -3.10 13.88 -7.73
C PHE A 78 -3.75 15.17 -7.23
N ALA A 79 -3.07 16.32 -7.39
CA ALA A 79 -3.62 17.62 -7.05
C ALA A 79 -4.75 18.07 -8.02
N ALA A 80 -4.99 17.31 -9.09
CA ALA A 80 -6.18 17.49 -9.91
C ALA A 80 -7.46 17.38 -9.06
N ASP A 81 -8.52 18.05 -9.50
CA ASP A 81 -9.85 18.02 -8.89
C ASP A 81 -9.96 18.75 -7.52
N GLY A 82 -9.03 19.68 -7.25
CA GLY A 82 -9.13 20.63 -6.13
C GLY A 82 -8.55 20.13 -4.80
N LEU A 83 -7.81 19.03 -4.83
CA LEU A 83 -7.08 18.50 -3.69
C LEU A 83 -5.65 19.03 -3.69
N GLU A 84 -5.06 19.20 -2.51
CA GLU A 84 -3.66 19.61 -2.37
C GLU A 84 -2.86 18.51 -1.68
N TYR A 85 -1.64 18.28 -2.17
CA TYR A 85 -0.74 17.27 -1.64
C TYR A 85 0.61 17.87 -1.31
N ARG A 86 1.14 17.47 -0.15
CA ARG A 86 2.54 17.67 0.18
C ARG A 86 3.36 16.51 -0.34
N ALA A 87 4.40 16.82 -1.11
CA ALA A 87 5.29 15.84 -1.71
C ALA A 87 6.63 15.76 -0.99
N PHE A 88 7.07 14.53 -0.70
CA PHE A 88 8.39 14.23 -0.18
C PHE A 88 9.10 13.25 -1.12
N LEU A 89 10.32 13.60 -1.54
CA LEU A 89 11.14 12.76 -2.39
C LEU A 89 12.33 12.24 -1.59
N SER A 90 12.59 10.94 -1.68
CA SER A 90 13.71 10.29 -1.00
C SER A 90 15.07 10.83 -1.50
N ALA A 91 16.17 10.55 -0.80
CA ALA A 91 17.52 10.90 -1.27
C ALA A 91 18.27 9.65 -1.76
N SER A 92 18.02 8.50 -1.16
CA SER A 92 18.57 7.19 -1.57
C SER A 92 17.94 6.65 -2.86
N GLY A 93 18.58 5.64 -3.47
CA GLY A 93 18.10 4.96 -4.69
C GLY A 93 18.77 5.35 -6.02
N ASN A 94 19.95 5.99 -5.99
CA ASN A 94 20.73 6.39 -7.18
C ASN A 94 20.02 7.37 -8.14
N THR A 95 19.37 6.90 -9.20
CA THR A 95 18.56 7.72 -10.12
C THR A 95 17.06 7.57 -9.85
N ASP A 96 16.67 6.47 -9.21
CA ASP A 96 15.32 6.18 -8.78
C ASP A 96 15.08 6.69 -7.37
N ARG A 97 13.88 7.20 -7.14
CA ARG A 97 13.46 7.73 -5.86
C ARG A 97 12.20 7.04 -5.38
N MET A 98 11.94 7.17 -4.09
CA MET A 98 10.61 6.97 -3.54
C MET A 98 9.96 8.32 -3.32
N LEU A 99 8.66 8.41 -3.61
CA LEU A 99 7.85 9.61 -3.46
C LEU A 99 6.70 9.31 -2.52
N ILE A 100 6.55 10.13 -1.49
CA ILE A 100 5.39 10.14 -0.60
C ILE A 100 4.56 11.39 -0.91
N LEU A 101 3.27 11.22 -1.15
CA LEU A 101 2.31 12.32 -1.22
C LEU A 101 1.33 12.21 -0.06
N VAL A 102 1.08 13.32 0.63
CA VAL A 102 0.16 13.41 1.78
C VAL A 102 -0.87 14.49 1.52
N ARG A 103 -2.16 14.18 1.65
CA ARG A 103 -3.26 15.14 1.45
C ARG A 103 -3.21 16.26 2.50
N ASP A 104 -2.97 17.50 2.07
CA ASP A 104 -2.60 18.62 2.96
C ASP A 104 -3.82 19.16 3.75
N ASP A 105 -5.04 18.93 3.26
CA ASP A 105 -6.28 19.36 3.92
C ASP A 105 -6.72 18.45 5.08
N ARG A 106 -6.12 17.25 5.19
CA ARG A 106 -6.51 16.21 6.15
C ARG A 106 -5.44 15.96 7.20
N PHE A 107 -4.18 15.87 6.77
CA PHE A 107 -3.09 15.46 7.64
C PHE A 107 -2.17 16.63 7.97
N THR A 108 -1.82 16.72 9.25
CA THR A 108 -0.62 17.47 9.64
C THR A 108 0.58 16.52 9.64
N ILE A 109 1.76 17.04 9.27
CA ILE A 109 2.98 16.25 9.10
C ILE A 109 4.00 16.66 10.17
N GLU A 110 4.45 15.69 10.96
CA GLU A 110 5.40 15.93 12.03
C GLU A 110 6.70 16.54 11.49
N GLY A 111 7.06 17.72 11.99
CA GLY A 111 8.28 18.43 11.58
C GLY A 111 8.31 18.83 10.10
N ASN A 112 7.20 18.70 9.37
CA ASN A 112 7.12 18.95 7.93
C ASN A 112 8.22 18.22 7.12
N ARG A 113 8.47 16.95 7.43
CA ARG A 113 9.52 16.17 6.79
C ARG A 113 9.16 14.70 6.67
N ALA A 114 9.84 14.02 5.76
CA ALA A 114 9.95 12.57 5.72
C ALA A 114 11.38 12.15 6.07
N GLU A 115 11.55 10.93 6.55
CA GLU A 115 12.80 10.38 7.08
C GLU A 115 13.18 9.10 6.33
N GLU A 116 14.45 8.97 5.96
CA GLU A 116 15.00 7.72 5.44
C GLU A 116 15.67 6.92 6.55
N LEU A 117 15.23 5.67 6.73
CA LEU A 117 15.73 4.81 7.79
C LEU A 117 16.95 4.01 7.32
N GLN A 118 18.12 4.31 7.88
CA GLN A 118 19.37 3.62 7.50
C GLN A 118 19.60 2.35 8.33
N ASN A 119 19.51 2.49 9.65
CA ASN A 119 19.70 1.44 10.64
C ASN A 119 18.78 1.73 11.82
N ASP A 120 18.38 0.68 12.54
CA ASP A 120 17.62 0.85 13.78
C ASP A 120 18.06 -0.16 14.84
N GLY A 121 18.62 0.32 15.96
CA GLY A 121 19.04 -0.52 17.08
C GLY A 121 19.99 -1.66 16.71
N GLY A 122 20.90 -1.41 15.76
CA GLY A 122 21.84 -2.42 15.24
C GLY A 122 21.28 -3.31 14.12
N SER A 123 20.01 -3.15 13.75
CA SER A 123 19.42 -3.85 12.59
C SER A 123 19.63 -3.04 11.32
N ILE A 124 20.15 -3.72 10.28
CA ILE A 124 20.41 -3.14 8.97
C ILE A 124 19.09 -3.02 8.20
N LEU A 125 18.62 -1.78 8.00
CA LEU A 125 17.50 -1.46 7.13
C LEU A 125 17.98 -1.12 5.72
N PHE A 126 19.22 -0.64 5.62
CA PHE A 126 19.88 -0.27 4.39
C PHE A 126 21.28 -0.89 4.32
N PRO A 127 21.50 -1.91 3.46
CA PRO A 127 22.78 -2.58 3.36
C PRO A 127 23.84 -1.80 2.55
N GLY A 128 23.53 -0.57 2.11
CA GLY A 128 24.41 0.23 1.26
C GLY A 128 24.14 0.08 -0.24
N GLY A 129 24.96 0.75 -1.05
CA GLY A 129 24.93 0.66 -2.52
C GLY A 129 23.72 1.36 -3.14
N SER A 130 23.14 0.74 -4.18
CA SER A 130 21.99 1.24 -4.94
C SER A 130 20.62 1.00 -4.28
N ALA A 131 20.60 0.38 -3.10
CA ALA A 131 19.35 0.09 -2.40
C ALA A 131 18.63 1.39 -2.01
N ARG A 132 17.32 1.26 -1.74
CA ARG A 132 16.47 2.36 -1.27
C ARG A 132 16.23 2.18 0.22
N GLN A 133 16.42 3.25 0.99
CA GLN A 133 16.18 3.27 2.43
C GLN A 133 14.68 3.37 2.67
N PRO A 134 14.06 2.59 3.58
CA PRO A 134 12.67 2.78 3.95
C PRO A 134 12.36 4.24 4.24
N PHE A 135 11.36 4.80 3.58
CA PHE A 135 11.06 6.23 3.62
C PHE A 135 9.73 6.46 4.34
N VAL A 136 9.74 7.30 5.37
CA VAL A 136 8.65 7.36 6.35
C VAL A 136 8.23 8.80 6.61
N VAL A 137 6.94 9.03 6.73
CA VAL A 137 6.36 10.25 7.28
C VAL A 137 5.51 9.91 8.50
N THR A 138 5.58 10.71 9.56
CA THR A 138 4.59 10.67 10.65
C THR A 138 3.52 11.70 10.35
N VAL A 139 2.25 11.27 10.36
CA VAL A 139 1.10 12.11 10.06
C VAL A 139 0.07 12.04 11.19
N THR A 140 -0.67 13.13 11.39
CA THR A 140 -1.81 13.20 12.31
C THR A 140 -3.07 13.51 11.51
N ASP A 141 -4.05 12.61 11.57
CA ASP A 141 -5.31 12.69 10.83
C ASP A 141 -6.38 13.44 11.62
N SER A 142 -6.73 14.63 11.15
CA SER A 142 -7.79 15.47 11.75
C SER A 142 -9.19 14.88 11.63
N LYS A 143 -9.40 13.83 10.82
CA LYS A 143 -10.68 13.16 10.61
C LYS A 143 -10.89 11.91 11.45
N ASN A 144 -9.89 11.53 12.26
CA ASN A 144 -9.93 10.33 13.09
C ASN A 144 -9.41 10.63 14.51
N ASP A 145 -10.03 11.58 15.22
CA ASP A 145 -9.67 11.93 16.60
C ASP A 145 -8.18 12.24 16.80
N ASP A 146 -7.59 12.98 15.84
CA ASP A 146 -6.16 13.31 15.80
C ASP A 146 -5.25 12.06 15.87
N LEU A 147 -5.69 10.97 15.25
CA LEU A 147 -4.93 9.74 15.11
C LEU A 147 -3.58 10.01 14.47
N THR A 148 -2.51 9.75 15.22
CA THR A 148 -1.14 9.89 14.74
C THR A 148 -0.57 8.53 14.36
N PHE A 149 -0.05 8.39 13.15
CA PHE A 149 0.52 7.15 12.64
C PHE A 149 1.65 7.39 11.65
N ARG A 150 2.38 6.32 11.30
CA ARG A 150 3.47 6.35 10.32
C ARG A 150 3.02 5.77 9.00
N PHE A 151 3.27 6.50 7.92
CA PHE A 151 3.15 6.01 6.55
C PHE A 151 4.54 5.78 5.98
N MET A 152 4.81 4.57 5.49
CA MET A 152 6.11 4.13 5.02
C MET A 152 6.05 3.62 3.59
N VAL A 153 7.03 3.96 2.77
CA VAL A 153 7.23 3.42 1.43
C VAL A 153 8.53 2.62 1.40
N ASN A 154 8.48 1.42 0.85
CA ASN A 154 9.61 0.52 0.72
C ASN A 154 9.84 0.13 -0.73
N HIS A 155 11.11 -0.05 -1.10
CA HIS A 155 11.50 -0.77 -2.30
C HIS A 155 12.70 -1.67 -1.98
N LEU A 156 12.44 -2.95 -1.71
CA LEU A 156 13.49 -3.91 -1.33
C LEU A 156 14.24 -4.44 -2.56
N ASN A 157 15.49 -4.86 -2.34
CA ASN A 157 16.37 -5.29 -3.42
C ASN A 157 15.88 -6.59 -4.10
N ARG A 158 15.61 -6.57 -5.41
CA ARG A 158 15.28 -7.80 -6.17
C ARG A 158 16.51 -8.64 -6.51
N GLY A 159 17.53 -8.02 -7.10
CA GLY A 159 18.72 -8.69 -7.66
C GLY A 159 19.72 -9.27 -6.64
N ASN A 160 19.56 -8.96 -5.35
CA ASN A 160 20.41 -9.50 -4.29
C ASN A 160 19.56 -10.02 -3.11
N SER A 161 19.38 -11.34 -3.08
CA SER A 161 18.56 -12.01 -2.06
C SER A 161 19.13 -11.86 -0.63
N ASN A 162 20.45 -11.82 -0.46
CA ASN A 162 21.07 -11.62 0.86
C ASN A 162 20.77 -10.22 1.39
N SER A 163 20.91 -9.19 0.54
CA SER A 163 20.51 -7.81 0.85
C SER A 163 19.04 -7.74 1.23
N ARG A 164 18.15 -8.35 0.42
CA ARG A 164 16.70 -8.35 0.67
C ARG A 164 16.33 -9.00 2.00
N GLN A 165 16.97 -10.13 2.35
CA GLN A 165 16.76 -10.79 3.63
C GLN A 165 17.22 -9.94 4.82
N GLN A 166 18.30 -9.17 4.68
CA GLN A 166 18.73 -8.23 5.73
C GLN A 166 17.72 -7.10 5.90
N GLN A 167 17.28 -6.48 4.80
CA GLN A 167 16.23 -5.45 4.81
C GLN A 167 14.94 -5.97 5.45
N ALA A 168 14.48 -7.17 5.08
CA ALA A 168 13.29 -7.79 5.64
C ALA A 168 13.39 -8.03 7.16
N LYS A 169 14.54 -8.54 7.64
CA LYS A 169 14.79 -8.70 9.07
C LYS A 169 14.83 -7.35 9.78
N GLY A 170 15.52 -6.37 9.20
CA GLY A 170 15.64 -5.04 9.77
C GLY A 170 14.29 -4.36 9.93
N LEU A 171 13.46 -4.41 8.89
CA LEU A 171 12.12 -3.82 8.90
C LEU A 171 11.23 -4.48 9.95
N ARG A 172 11.33 -5.80 10.13
CA ARG A 172 10.63 -6.50 11.22
C ARG A 172 11.10 -6.01 12.59
N GLU A 173 12.39 -5.93 12.84
CA GLU A 173 12.89 -5.47 14.15
C GLU A 173 12.59 -4.00 14.43
N TRP A 174 12.53 -3.16 13.38
CA TRP A 174 12.05 -1.78 13.48
C TRP A 174 10.57 -1.74 13.84
N ALA A 175 9.73 -2.49 13.12
CA ALA A 175 8.27 -2.52 13.30
C ALA A 175 7.85 -3.02 14.68
N ARG A 176 8.56 -4.02 15.21
CA ARG A 176 8.34 -4.58 16.55
C ARG A 176 8.47 -3.54 17.67
N ARG A 177 9.21 -2.46 17.42
CA ARG A 177 9.44 -1.37 18.40
C ARG A 177 8.48 -0.19 18.23
N GLN A 178 7.57 -0.24 17.26
CA GLN A 178 6.66 0.86 16.98
C GLN A 178 5.48 0.83 17.95
N THR A 179 5.32 1.92 18.68
CA THR A 179 4.13 2.17 19.52
C THR A 179 3.03 2.90 18.77
N LEU A 180 3.39 3.62 17.69
CA LEU A 180 2.41 4.21 16.77
C LEU A 180 1.92 3.17 15.76
N PRO A 181 0.68 3.31 15.26
CA PRO A 181 0.23 2.56 14.10
C PRO A 181 1.16 2.80 12.91
N VAL A 182 1.38 1.76 12.10
CA VAL A 182 2.20 1.86 10.89
C VAL A 182 1.41 1.29 9.72
N VAL A 183 1.37 2.05 8.63
CA VAL A 183 0.95 1.58 7.29
C VAL A 183 2.20 1.61 6.39
N ALA A 184 2.61 0.47 5.88
CA ALA A 184 3.80 0.33 5.04
C ALA A 184 3.42 -0.25 3.68
N VAL A 185 3.83 0.43 2.62
CA VAL A 185 3.47 0.11 1.24
C VAL A 185 4.71 0.02 0.36
N GLY A 186 4.57 -0.52 -0.85
CA GLY A 186 5.61 -0.49 -1.87
C GLY A 186 5.90 -1.82 -2.52
N ASP A 187 6.97 -1.87 -3.31
CA ASP A 187 7.51 -3.08 -3.94
C ASP A 187 8.48 -3.79 -2.98
N TYR A 188 8.03 -4.90 -2.41
CA TYR A 188 8.84 -5.68 -1.48
C TYR A 188 9.70 -6.73 -2.15
N ASN A 189 9.52 -6.97 -3.45
CA ASN A 189 10.21 -8.02 -4.18
C ASN A 189 10.15 -9.38 -3.43
N PHE A 190 8.98 -9.69 -2.89
CA PHE A 190 8.73 -10.92 -2.14
C PHE A 190 8.35 -12.10 -3.02
N ASP A 191 8.04 -11.87 -4.30
CA ASP A 191 7.72 -12.93 -5.27
C ASP A 191 6.64 -13.89 -4.73
N PHE A 192 5.52 -13.36 -4.24
CA PHE A 192 4.45 -14.20 -3.69
C PHE A 192 3.73 -14.94 -4.82
N ASP A 193 3.85 -16.27 -4.83
CA ASP A 193 3.33 -17.17 -5.86
C ASP A 193 1.93 -17.67 -5.50
N PHE A 194 0.93 -17.43 -6.36
CA PHE A 194 -0.46 -17.83 -6.10
C PHE A 194 -0.67 -19.33 -6.07
N ARG A 195 0.17 -20.10 -6.77
CA ARG A 195 0.04 -21.56 -6.86
C ARG A 195 0.34 -22.24 -5.53
N ASN A 196 1.27 -21.65 -4.78
CA ASN A 196 1.78 -22.20 -3.54
C ASN A 196 1.40 -21.34 -2.32
N LEU A 197 0.87 -20.14 -2.53
CA LEU A 197 0.54 -19.14 -1.51
C LEU A 197 1.73 -18.82 -0.61
N THR A 198 2.91 -18.70 -1.21
CA THR A 198 4.17 -18.44 -0.51
C THR A 198 4.98 -17.38 -1.23
N GLY A 199 5.62 -16.50 -0.45
CA GLY A 199 6.69 -15.65 -0.95
C GLY A 199 8.06 -16.30 -0.80
N ASN A 200 9.07 -15.62 -1.34
CA ASN A 200 10.47 -15.98 -1.20
C ASN A 200 10.93 -15.95 0.29
N PRO A 201 12.13 -16.47 0.60
CA PRO A 201 12.61 -16.55 1.99
C PRO A 201 12.62 -15.22 2.76
N SER A 202 12.74 -14.08 2.07
CA SER A 202 12.70 -12.76 2.70
C SER A 202 11.32 -12.45 3.27
N MET A 203 10.24 -12.83 2.57
CA MET A 203 8.88 -12.68 3.08
C MET A 203 8.68 -13.49 4.35
N SER A 204 9.16 -14.75 4.40
CA SER A 204 9.09 -15.57 5.61
C SER A 204 9.90 -14.98 6.78
N MET A 205 10.97 -14.23 6.49
CA MET A 205 11.73 -13.51 7.52
C MET A 205 11.02 -12.25 7.99
N PHE A 206 10.36 -11.55 7.08
CA PHE A 206 9.56 -10.36 7.37
C PHE A 206 8.33 -10.69 8.22
N MET A 207 7.57 -11.70 7.81
CA MET A 207 6.32 -12.18 8.43
C MET A 207 6.57 -13.13 9.61
N ARG A 208 7.63 -12.94 10.41
CA ARG A 208 7.80 -13.78 11.62
C ARG A 208 6.91 -13.30 12.76
N LEU A 209 6.53 -14.25 13.61
CA LEU A 209 5.86 -13.97 14.88
C LEU A 209 6.74 -13.10 15.77
N ASP A 210 6.10 -12.20 16.51
CA ASP A 210 6.74 -11.45 17.57
C ASP A 210 7.00 -12.40 18.75
N PRO A 211 8.27 -12.60 19.17
CA PRO A 211 8.57 -13.43 20.34
C PRO A 211 7.99 -12.87 21.65
N ALA A 212 7.72 -11.55 21.71
CA ALA A 212 7.15 -10.91 22.88
C ALA A 212 5.61 -11.01 22.94
N GLU A 213 4.94 -11.19 21.79
CA GLU A 213 3.50 -11.29 21.69
C GLU A 213 3.08 -12.68 21.24
N ARG A 214 2.61 -13.50 22.19
CA ARG A 214 2.31 -14.93 22.01
C ARG A 214 1.42 -15.19 20.78
N GLY A 215 2.05 -15.55 19.66
CA GLY A 215 1.37 -16.01 18.45
C GLY A 215 0.92 -14.92 17.47
N LEU A 216 1.34 -13.66 17.65
CA LEU A 216 1.02 -12.58 16.71
C LEU A 216 2.18 -12.31 15.75
N PHE A 217 1.87 -12.04 14.49
CA PHE A 217 2.87 -11.53 13.55
C PHE A 217 3.23 -10.07 13.85
N VAL A 218 4.50 -9.70 13.68
CA VAL A 218 4.95 -8.30 13.81
C VAL A 218 4.28 -7.42 12.74
N TRP A 219 4.27 -7.92 11.51
CA TRP A 219 3.56 -7.32 10.38
C TRP A 219 2.30 -8.11 10.07
N ASN A 220 1.22 -7.41 9.78
CA ASN A 220 0.00 -7.99 9.24
C ASN A 220 -0.13 -7.57 7.77
N TRP A 221 -0.31 -8.53 6.88
CA TRP A 221 -0.51 -8.27 5.45
C TRP A 221 -1.97 -7.95 5.19
N ILE A 222 -2.25 -6.80 4.57
CA ILE A 222 -3.57 -6.50 4.05
C ILE A 222 -3.72 -7.19 2.70
N ILE A 223 -4.22 -8.43 2.75
CA ILE A 223 -4.36 -9.31 1.60
C ILE A 223 -5.30 -8.64 0.58
N PRO A 224 -4.87 -8.46 -0.69
CA PRO A 224 -5.75 -7.95 -1.74
C PRO A 224 -6.95 -8.86 -1.98
N ASN A 225 -8.02 -8.28 -2.52
CA ASN A 225 -9.20 -9.02 -2.93
C ASN A 225 -8.84 -10.23 -3.81
N ALA A 226 -9.41 -11.37 -3.45
CA ALA A 226 -9.24 -12.65 -4.14
C ALA A 226 -10.59 -13.29 -4.42
N THR A 227 -10.67 -14.03 -5.53
CA THR A 227 -11.83 -14.85 -5.84
C THR A 227 -11.59 -16.27 -5.37
N PHE A 228 -12.57 -16.86 -4.69
CA PHE A 228 -12.51 -18.23 -4.19
C PHE A 228 -13.48 -19.10 -4.98
N THR A 229 -12.97 -20.12 -5.66
CA THR A 229 -13.80 -21.13 -6.32
C THR A 229 -13.66 -22.45 -5.57
N VAL A 230 -14.80 -23.04 -5.24
CA VAL A 230 -14.86 -24.35 -4.61
C VAL A 230 -15.24 -25.36 -5.67
N ASP A 231 -14.31 -26.25 -6.03
CA ASP A 231 -14.63 -27.35 -6.93
C ASP A 231 -15.60 -28.30 -6.20
N GLY A 232 -16.82 -28.39 -6.72
CA GLY A 232 -17.95 -29.08 -6.13
C GLY A 232 -17.72 -30.58 -5.94
N ALA A 233 -17.12 -30.95 -4.81
CA ALA A 233 -17.23 -32.30 -4.30
C ALA A 233 -18.64 -32.47 -3.69
N THR A 234 -19.57 -33.04 -4.46
CA THR A 234 -20.88 -33.53 -3.94
C THR A 234 -20.73 -34.77 -3.06
N ASP A 235 -19.51 -35.23 -2.83
CA ASP A 235 -19.15 -36.41 -2.08
C ASP A 235 -18.36 -35.99 -0.83
N VAL A 236 -18.96 -36.20 0.33
CA VAL A 236 -18.41 -35.90 1.66
C VAL A 236 -17.10 -36.63 1.98
N THR A 237 -16.63 -37.51 1.09
CA THR A 237 -15.34 -38.22 1.23
C THR A 237 -14.19 -37.63 0.40
N ARG A 238 -14.44 -36.64 -0.48
CA ARG A 238 -13.40 -36.02 -1.31
C ARG A 238 -12.85 -34.73 -0.70
N LYS A 239 -11.54 -34.55 -0.86
CA LYS A 239 -10.86 -33.28 -0.55
C LYS A 239 -11.51 -32.16 -1.36
N ILE A 240 -12.00 -31.14 -0.68
CA ILE A 240 -12.44 -29.90 -1.30
C ILE A 240 -11.20 -29.21 -1.87
N LYS A 241 -11.21 -28.93 -3.18
CA LYS A 241 -10.20 -28.07 -3.81
C LYS A 241 -10.73 -26.64 -3.76
N LEU A 242 -10.00 -25.78 -3.05
CA LEU A 242 -10.23 -24.35 -2.99
C LEU A 242 -9.24 -23.69 -3.93
N ASP A 243 -9.72 -23.15 -5.03
CA ASP A 243 -8.93 -22.33 -5.92
C ASP A 243 -9.05 -20.87 -5.48
N VAL A 244 -7.90 -20.25 -5.25
CA VAL A 244 -7.80 -18.82 -4.90
C VAL A 244 -7.18 -18.11 -6.09
N THR A 245 -7.90 -17.16 -6.65
CA THR A 245 -7.42 -16.33 -7.77
C THR A 245 -7.21 -14.91 -7.29
N PHE A 246 -5.97 -14.45 -7.40
CA PHE A 246 -5.59 -13.05 -7.20
C PHE A 246 -5.39 -12.38 -8.56
N THR A 247 -5.40 -11.06 -8.56
CA THR A 247 -4.78 -10.27 -9.64
C THR A 247 -3.31 -10.08 -9.29
N ASP A 248 -2.41 -10.32 -10.22
CA ASP A 248 -0.97 -10.07 -10.05
C ASP A 248 -0.64 -8.58 -10.07
N SER A 249 0.33 -8.18 -9.25
CA SER A 249 0.78 -6.79 -9.18
C SER A 249 1.87 -6.48 -10.20
N ASN A 250 2.27 -7.47 -11.00
CA ASN A 250 3.33 -7.35 -11.99
C ASN A 250 2.85 -7.98 -13.30
N TRP A 251 2.99 -7.24 -14.39
CA TRP A 251 2.84 -7.68 -15.77
C TRP A 251 4.22 -7.50 -16.42
N TYR A 252 5.04 -8.55 -16.53
CA TYR A 252 6.40 -8.43 -17.07
C TYR A 252 6.47 -9.06 -18.46
N ASP A 253 6.90 -8.28 -19.46
CA ASP A 253 6.97 -8.70 -20.88
C ASP A 253 8.30 -8.22 -21.51
N PRO A 254 9.43 -8.87 -21.16
CA PRO A 254 10.72 -8.52 -21.74
C PRO A 254 10.81 -8.83 -23.24
N GLN A 255 9.94 -9.69 -23.77
CA GLN A 255 9.92 -10.12 -25.17
C GLN A 255 9.10 -9.17 -26.05
N ARG A 256 8.25 -8.33 -25.44
CA ARG A 256 7.32 -7.39 -26.09
C ARG A 256 6.35 -8.09 -27.04
N ASP A 257 5.95 -9.30 -26.68
CA ASP A 257 5.00 -10.08 -27.47
C ASP A 257 3.54 -9.88 -27.01
N GLY A 258 3.34 -9.07 -25.98
CA GLY A 258 2.05 -8.75 -25.38
C GLY A 258 1.60 -9.78 -24.34
N PHE A 259 2.45 -10.74 -23.97
CA PHE A 259 2.16 -11.74 -22.95
C PHE A 259 2.90 -11.45 -21.66
N ASP A 260 2.21 -11.65 -20.53
CA ASP A 260 2.84 -11.59 -19.23
C ASP A 260 3.64 -12.89 -18.96
N ASP A 261 4.96 -12.74 -18.92
CA ASP A 261 5.95 -13.78 -18.64
C ASP A 261 6.10 -14.06 -17.14
N PHE A 262 5.53 -13.21 -16.26
CA PHE A 262 5.63 -13.34 -14.80
C PHE A 262 4.27 -13.31 -14.09
N ARG A 263 3.32 -14.05 -14.69
CA ARG A 263 1.97 -14.27 -14.18
C ARG A 263 1.94 -14.86 -12.77
N ASP A 264 0.80 -14.63 -12.13
CA ASP A 264 0.41 -15.28 -10.88
C ASP A 264 1.32 -14.91 -9.69
N SER A 265 1.79 -13.66 -9.65
CA SER A 265 2.71 -13.17 -8.62
C SER A 265 2.35 -11.80 -8.02
N LEU A 266 2.69 -11.59 -6.75
CA LEU A 266 2.68 -10.25 -6.12
C LEU A 266 4.09 -9.82 -5.72
N LEU A 267 4.44 -8.60 -6.11
CA LEU A 267 5.64 -7.88 -5.70
C LEU A 267 5.30 -6.67 -4.82
N ASP A 268 4.11 -6.10 -5.00
CA ASP A 268 3.63 -4.90 -4.32
C ASP A 268 2.68 -5.26 -3.18
N PHE A 269 2.93 -4.71 -2.00
CA PHE A 269 2.23 -5.09 -0.78
C PHE A 269 1.83 -3.88 0.05
N ILE A 270 0.79 -4.08 0.86
CA ILE A 270 0.39 -3.18 1.93
C ILE A 270 0.40 -3.99 3.23
N PHE A 271 1.28 -3.59 4.16
CA PHE A 271 1.41 -4.18 5.48
C PHE A 271 1.07 -3.16 6.56
N VAL A 272 0.67 -3.64 7.72
CA VAL A 272 0.48 -2.83 8.92
C VAL A 272 1.21 -3.41 10.13
N ALA A 273 1.65 -2.55 11.03
CA ALA A 273 2.29 -2.92 12.30
C ALA A 273 1.82 -2.04 13.46
N GLY A 274 2.23 -2.39 14.68
CA GLY A 274 1.79 -1.71 15.90
C GLY A 274 0.28 -1.80 16.08
N PRO A 275 -0.38 -0.73 16.61
CA PRO A 275 -1.84 -0.67 16.74
C PRO A 275 -2.63 -0.80 15.43
N ALA A 276 -2.04 -0.47 14.26
CA ALA A 276 -2.74 -0.57 12.96
C ALA A 276 -3.09 -2.01 12.58
N ARG A 277 -2.48 -3.02 13.23
CA ARG A 277 -2.84 -4.44 13.05
C ARG A 277 -4.30 -4.75 13.37
N ASN A 278 -4.96 -3.89 14.14
CA ASN A 278 -6.34 -4.04 14.55
C ASN A 278 -7.34 -3.21 13.71
N TRP A 279 -6.87 -2.39 12.77
CA TRP A 279 -7.76 -1.60 11.92
C TRP A 279 -8.48 -2.51 10.94
N ALA A 280 -9.80 -2.33 10.80
CA ALA A 280 -10.50 -2.94 9.68
C ALA A 280 -9.94 -2.38 8.36
N ALA A 281 -9.63 -3.27 7.41
CA ALA A 281 -9.01 -2.90 6.16
C ALA A 281 -9.42 -3.80 5.01
N ARG A 282 -9.40 -3.23 3.80
CA ARG A 282 -9.55 -3.94 2.52
C ARG A 282 -8.49 -3.45 1.54
N SER A 283 -8.04 -4.31 0.62
CA SER A 283 -7.00 -4.00 -0.36
C SER A 283 -7.36 -4.54 -1.74
N ASN A 284 -6.85 -3.91 -2.80
CA ASN A 284 -7.02 -4.35 -4.18
C ASN A 284 -5.73 -4.16 -4.96
N VAL A 285 -5.46 -5.08 -5.89
CA VAL A 285 -4.63 -4.77 -7.06
C VAL A 285 -5.53 -4.16 -8.11
N ILE A 286 -5.21 -2.96 -8.57
CA ILE A 286 -6.07 -2.19 -9.46
C ILE A 286 -5.85 -2.64 -10.90
N GLN A 287 -6.94 -2.99 -11.58
CA GLN A 287 -6.99 -3.20 -13.02
C GLN A 287 -7.78 -2.05 -13.66
N LEU A 288 -7.30 -1.54 -14.80
CA LEU A 288 -8.00 -0.54 -15.59
C LEU A 288 -8.24 -1.06 -17.01
N PRO A 289 -9.21 -0.51 -17.76
CA PRO A 289 -9.33 -0.80 -19.19
C PRO A 289 -8.02 -0.50 -19.94
N GLY A 290 -7.53 -1.46 -20.72
CA GLY A 290 -6.23 -1.37 -21.40
C GLY A 290 -5.02 -1.69 -20.51
N ASP A 291 -5.27 -2.01 -19.23
CA ASP A 291 -4.37 -2.43 -18.16
C ASP A 291 -3.02 -1.68 -18.09
N PHE A 292 -2.05 -2.19 -17.34
CA PHE A 292 -0.68 -1.66 -17.23
C PHE A 292 0.31 -2.57 -17.96
N PRO A 293 0.29 -2.61 -19.31
CA PRO A 293 1.22 -3.44 -20.05
C PRO A 293 2.65 -2.92 -19.90
N ASP A 294 3.59 -3.84 -19.67
CA ASP A 294 5.03 -3.57 -19.72
C ASP A 294 5.42 -3.14 -21.14
N ASN A 295 5.57 -1.83 -21.30
CA ASN A 295 6.00 -1.21 -22.54
C ASN A 295 6.60 0.17 -22.23
N ASP A 296 7.13 0.84 -23.25
CA ASP A 296 7.81 2.14 -23.09
C ASP A 296 6.88 3.30 -22.63
N HIS A 297 5.60 3.02 -22.36
CA HIS A 297 4.63 4.02 -21.93
C HIS A 297 4.17 3.81 -20.48
N THR A 298 4.18 2.59 -19.95
CA THR A 298 3.60 2.28 -18.62
C THR A 298 4.53 1.39 -17.80
N SER A 299 4.17 1.09 -16.55
CA SER A 299 5.00 0.28 -15.65
C SER A 299 4.71 -1.21 -15.86
N ASP A 300 5.70 -2.08 -15.64
CA ASP A 300 5.51 -3.53 -15.49
C ASP A 300 4.82 -3.89 -14.16
N HIS A 301 4.48 -2.90 -13.32
CA HIS A 301 3.68 -3.08 -12.12
C HIS A 301 2.26 -2.50 -12.27
N ARG A 302 1.32 -3.12 -11.55
CA ARG A 302 -0.02 -2.57 -11.30
C ARG A 302 -0.05 -1.84 -9.95
N PRO A 303 -0.82 -0.75 -9.84
CA PRO A 303 -1.05 -0.09 -8.55
C PRO A 303 -1.80 -1.00 -7.58
N VAL A 304 -1.48 -0.87 -6.29
CA VAL A 304 -2.18 -1.55 -5.19
C VAL A 304 -2.75 -0.49 -4.25
N ASP A 305 -4.02 -0.60 -3.88
CA ASP A 305 -4.64 0.28 -2.89
C ASP A 305 -5.15 -0.45 -1.66
N ALA A 306 -5.34 0.31 -0.59
CA ALA A 306 -6.11 -0.15 0.56
C ALA A 306 -6.97 0.97 1.14
N THR A 307 -8.05 0.56 1.80
CA THR A 307 -8.87 1.45 2.62
C THR A 307 -8.90 0.92 4.04
N PHE A 308 -8.61 1.80 5.00
CA PHE A 308 -8.58 1.51 6.43
C PHE A 308 -9.70 2.26 7.14
N ALA A 309 -10.33 1.61 8.11
CA ALA A 309 -11.30 2.24 9.02
C ALA A 309 -10.74 2.17 10.46
N PRO A 310 -9.91 3.14 10.89
CA PRO A 310 -9.19 3.04 12.17
C PRO A 310 -10.08 2.96 13.42
N SER A 311 -11.29 3.53 13.35
CA SER A 311 -12.28 3.49 14.41
C SER A 311 -13.00 2.14 14.54
N GLN A 312 -12.81 1.24 13.56
CA GLN A 312 -13.41 -0.09 13.53
C GLN A 312 -12.33 -1.15 13.77
N THR A 313 -12.59 -2.04 14.73
CA THR A 313 -11.84 -3.29 14.85
C THR A 313 -12.47 -4.34 13.95
N GLY A 314 -11.72 -4.95 13.06
CA GLY A 314 -12.26 -5.98 12.17
C GLY A 314 -11.17 -6.87 11.58
N PRO A 315 -11.54 -8.06 11.07
CA PRO A 315 -10.61 -8.89 10.33
C PRO A 315 -10.10 -8.16 9.09
N ASN A 316 -8.81 -8.32 8.78
CA ASN A 316 -8.21 -7.91 7.51
C ASN A 316 -8.65 -8.91 6.43
N ILE A 317 -9.81 -8.64 5.83
CA ILE A 317 -10.34 -9.46 4.74
C ILE A 317 -10.36 -8.60 3.48
N GLY A 318 -9.66 -9.06 2.45
CA GLY A 318 -9.97 -8.71 1.07
C GLY A 318 -11.37 -9.24 0.76
N GLY A 319 -12.41 -8.42 0.98
CA GLY A 319 -13.78 -8.79 0.72
C GLY A 319 -14.10 -8.69 -0.78
N PRO A 320 -14.83 -9.65 -1.38
CA PRO A 320 -15.14 -9.61 -2.80
C PRO A 320 -15.93 -8.34 -3.16
N HIS A 321 -15.35 -7.49 -4.00
CA HIS A 321 -16.15 -6.51 -4.74
C HIS A 321 -16.93 -7.25 -5.82
N VAL A 322 -18.19 -7.57 -5.53
CA VAL A 322 -19.16 -7.94 -6.58
C VAL A 322 -19.48 -6.67 -7.35
N ILE A 323 -18.77 -6.42 -8.46
CA ILE A 323 -19.25 -5.46 -9.46
C ILE A 323 -20.54 -6.06 -10.04
N SER A 324 -21.68 -5.48 -9.69
CA SER A 324 -22.94 -5.86 -10.30
C SER A 324 -22.89 -5.52 -11.79
N PRO A 325 -23.36 -6.38 -12.72
CA PRO A 325 -23.27 -6.17 -14.17
C PRO A 325 -23.98 -4.92 -14.75
N GLY A 326 -24.52 -4.03 -13.91
CA GLY A 326 -25.27 -2.84 -14.30
C GLY A 326 -24.54 -1.51 -14.12
N GLN A 327 -23.23 -1.51 -13.81
CA GLN A 327 -22.43 -0.28 -13.66
C GLN A 327 -21.20 -0.25 -14.57
N MET A 328 -21.38 -0.57 -15.86
CA MET A 328 -20.48 -0.08 -16.90
C MET A 328 -21.30 0.69 -17.95
N PRO A 329 -20.81 1.84 -18.45
CA PRO A 329 -21.40 2.53 -19.59
C PRO A 329 -21.35 1.69 -20.88
#